data_AF-A0A0E3QAC9-F1
#
_entry.id   AF-A0A0E3QAC9-F1
#
_cell.length_a   1.000
_cell.length_b   1.000
_cell.length_c   1.000
_cell.angle_alpha   90.00
_cell.angle_beta   90.00
_cell.angle_gamma   90.00
#
_symmetry.space_group_name_H-M   'P 1'
#
loop_
_entity.id
_entity.type
_entity.pdbx_description
1 polymer ?
#
loop_
_entity_poly.entity_id
_entity_poly.type
_entity_poly.pdbx_seq_one_letter_code
_entity_poly.pdbx_strand_id
1 'polypeptide(L)'
;MRSNAAEVLGSAFSQVPDKQQAWNDLHRLINDENIFVRISATLALESAFSQMPDKQQALNNLLRLINDKDHEVRSSAAYALGSAFSHFSDKRQAWNDLLKLTNDQNSYVRSSSNHSLGRVSIFMASQAETEENYKKELEEAIKFFEIATKEVSYNNPAKFCLLFYRSFYTIISKRQEAKEEVNKYLEEAKAAIEDSEGKKQLFEAVQYLAEALKEVQNMGDLDLSEMKDELSFYSKYCDYAAELMSRTDEKAPFATEVLRKAANSSTYILK
;
A
#
# COMPACT_ATOMS: atom_id res chain seq x y z
N MET A 1 -5.69 18.52 -19.53
CA MET A 1 -4.37 19.19 -19.51
C MET A 1 -3.85 19.37 -18.08
N ARG A 2 -4.58 20.01 -17.15
CA ARG A 2 -4.10 20.17 -15.76
C ARG A 2 -4.03 18.87 -14.94
N SER A 3 -4.96 17.94 -15.16
CA SER A 3 -4.93 16.61 -14.53
C SER A 3 -3.67 15.84 -14.94
N ASN A 4 -3.42 15.75 -16.25
CA ASN A 4 -2.22 15.10 -16.79
C ASN A 4 -0.94 15.78 -16.31
N ALA A 5 -0.94 17.12 -16.18
CA ALA A 5 0.21 17.84 -15.63
C ALA A 5 0.48 17.46 -14.17
N ALA A 6 -0.56 17.32 -13.34
CA ALA A 6 -0.41 16.86 -11.95
C ALA A 6 0.13 15.42 -11.88
N GLU A 7 -0.39 14.53 -12.73
CA GLU A 7 0.06 13.14 -12.82
C GLU A 7 1.54 13.03 -13.25
N VAL A 8 1.93 13.74 -14.30
CA VAL A 8 3.32 13.83 -14.76
C VAL A 8 4.21 14.42 -13.66
N LEU A 9 3.73 15.45 -12.95
CA LEU A 9 4.48 16.07 -11.87
C LEU A 9 4.72 15.11 -10.70
N GLY A 10 3.73 14.29 -10.33
CA GLY A 10 3.88 13.24 -9.31
C GLY A 10 4.89 12.17 -9.71
N SER A 11 4.73 11.62 -10.92
CA SER A 11 5.61 10.56 -11.45
C SER A 11 7.05 11.00 -11.67
N ALA A 12 7.28 12.26 -12.04
CA ALA A 12 8.60 12.82 -12.31
C ALA A 12 9.13 13.72 -11.19
N PHE A 13 8.49 13.75 -10.01
CA PHE A 13 8.83 14.71 -8.94
C PHE A 13 10.30 14.66 -8.54
N SER A 14 10.91 13.47 -8.54
CA SER A 14 12.33 13.27 -8.24
C SER A 14 13.29 13.96 -9.20
N GLN A 15 12.84 14.16 -10.45
CA GLN A 15 13.61 14.75 -11.53
C GLN A 15 13.39 16.26 -11.62
N VAL A 16 12.43 16.81 -10.87
CA VAL A 16 12.16 18.26 -10.89
C VAL A 16 13.27 18.98 -10.13
N PRO A 17 14.00 19.93 -10.78
CA PRO A 17 15.06 20.68 -10.11
C PRO A 17 14.52 21.56 -8.97
N ASP A 18 13.39 22.23 -9.20
CA ASP A 18 12.72 23.07 -8.22
C ASP A 18 11.57 22.32 -7.53
N LYS A 19 11.92 21.52 -6.52
CA LYS A 19 10.96 20.75 -5.72
C LYS A 19 10.00 21.64 -4.92
N GLN A 20 10.43 22.85 -4.56
CA GLN A 20 9.57 23.78 -3.83
C GLN A 20 8.47 24.32 -4.73
N GLN A 21 8.81 24.70 -5.97
CA GLN A 21 7.82 25.13 -6.95
C GLN A 21 6.87 23.98 -7.33
N ALA A 22 7.40 22.78 -7.58
CA ALA A 22 6.59 21.59 -7.82
C ALA A 22 5.60 21.31 -6.68
N TRP A 23 6.08 21.43 -5.44
CA TRP A 23 5.24 21.32 -4.26
C TRP A 23 4.13 22.37 -4.22
N ASN A 24 4.48 23.64 -4.42
CA ASN A 24 3.52 24.75 -4.42
C ASN A 24 2.42 24.55 -5.49
N ASP A 25 2.80 24.04 -6.67
CA ASP A 25 1.85 23.72 -7.73
C ASP A 25 0.91 22.57 -7.36
N LEU A 26 1.42 21.46 -6.79
CA LEU A 26 0.57 20.38 -6.28
C LEU A 26 -0.38 20.88 -5.17
N HIS A 27 0.12 21.69 -4.24
CA HIS A 27 -0.68 22.28 -3.15
C HIS A 27 -1.81 23.17 -3.67
N ARG A 28 -1.60 23.86 -4.80
CA ARG A 28 -2.66 24.61 -5.46
C ARG A 28 -3.67 23.69 -6.15
N LEU A 29 -3.20 22.65 -6.85
CA LEU A 29 -4.05 21.77 -7.66
C LEU A 29 -5.00 20.89 -6.83
N ILE A 30 -4.65 20.56 -5.58
CA ILE A 30 -5.60 19.88 -4.67
C ILE A 30 -6.82 20.72 -4.30
N ASN A 31 -6.84 22.01 -4.65
CA ASN A 31 -7.98 22.91 -4.46
C ASN A 31 -8.71 23.23 -5.77
N ASP A 32 -8.35 22.57 -6.89
CA ASP A 32 -8.93 22.88 -8.19
C ASP A 32 -10.44 22.57 -8.23
N GLU A 33 -11.19 23.37 -8.97
CA GLU A 33 -12.63 23.16 -9.15
C GLU A 33 -12.93 21.82 -9.84
N ASN A 34 -12.03 21.39 -10.74
CA ASN A 34 -12.17 20.15 -11.47
C ASN A 34 -11.77 18.94 -10.61
N ILE A 35 -12.70 18.00 -10.45
CA ILE A 35 -12.52 16.79 -9.63
C ILE A 35 -11.33 15.95 -10.10
N PHE A 36 -11.14 15.78 -11.40
CA PHE A 36 -10.04 14.98 -11.96
C PHE A 36 -8.68 15.60 -11.67
N VAL A 37 -8.60 16.93 -11.62
CA VAL A 37 -7.37 17.63 -11.24
C VAL A 37 -7.06 17.39 -9.76
N ARG A 38 -8.06 17.45 -8.88
CA ARG A 38 -7.87 17.15 -7.45
C ARG A 38 -7.45 15.70 -7.21
N ILE A 39 -8.06 14.74 -7.91
CA ILE A 39 -7.69 13.32 -7.86
C ILE A 39 -6.23 13.14 -8.29
N SER A 40 -5.86 13.61 -9.48
CA SER A 40 -4.47 13.50 -9.98
C SER A 40 -3.47 14.18 -9.05
N ALA A 41 -3.81 15.35 -8.50
CA ALA A 41 -2.95 16.04 -7.54
C ALA A 41 -2.81 15.23 -6.22
N THR A 42 -3.87 14.58 -5.75
CA THR A 42 -3.84 13.75 -4.54
C THR A 42 -2.98 12.49 -4.72
N LEU A 43 -3.07 11.83 -5.87
CA LEU A 43 -2.21 10.69 -6.21
C LEU A 43 -0.74 11.13 -6.43
N ALA A 44 -0.54 12.32 -6.99
CA ALA A 44 0.79 12.92 -7.07
C ALA A 44 1.34 13.25 -5.68
N LEU A 45 0.50 13.67 -4.73
CA LEU A 45 0.93 13.90 -3.35
C LEU A 45 1.48 12.62 -2.72
N GLU A 46 0.78 11.51 -2.90
CA GLU A 46 1.21 10.20 -2.41
C GLU A 46 2.57 9.79 -2.97
N SER A 47 2.69 9.75 -4.31
CA SER A 47 3.92 9.31 -4.99
C SER A 47 5.12 10.20 -4.70
N ALA A 48 4.92 11.52 -4.58
CA ALA A 48 5.99 12.47 -4.31
C ALA A 48 6.33 12.62 -2.81
N PHE A 49 5.53 12.05 -1.90
CA PHE A 49 5.54 12.38 -0.47
C PHE A 49 6.93 12.36 0.17
N SER A 50 7.71 11.31 -0.09
CA SER A 50 9.05 11.11 0.51
C SER A 50 10.04 12.23 0.16
N GLN A 51 9.80 12.95 -0.95
CA GLN A 51 10.67 13.95 -1.56
C GLN A 51 10.17 15.39 -1.36
N MET A 52 9.00 15.56 -0.75
CA MET A 52 8.44 16.89 -0.52
C MET A 52 9.26 17.67 0.50
N PRO A 53 9.46 18.98 0.27
CA PRO A 53 10.15 19.84 1.22
C PRO A 53 9.35 20.03 2.51
N ASP A 54 8.01 20.12 2.43
CA ASP A 54 7.11 20.28 3.58
C ASP A 54 6.14 19.10 3.71
N LYS A 55 6.59 18.06 4.40
CA LYS A 55 5.78 16.85 4.67
C LYS A 55 4.59 17.15 5.58
N GLN A 56 4.74 18.06 6.54
CA GLN A 56 3.65 18.35 7.48
C GLN A 56 2.47 19.03 6.76
N GLN A 57 2.76 19.97 5.85
CA GLN A 57 1.73 20.58 5.01
C GLN A 57 1.07 19.54 4.09
N ALA A 58 1.83 18.59 3.55
CA ALA A 58 1.28 17.47 2.78
C ALA A 58 0.32 16.59 3.59
N LEU A 59 0.69 16.22 4.82
CA LEU A 59 -0.19 15.47 5.73
C LEU A 59 -1.47 16.25 6.05
N ASN A 60 -1.35 17.54 6.36
CA ASN A 60 -2.50 18.41 6.62
C ASN A 60 -3.43 18.52 5.41
N ASN A 61 -2.88 18.55 4.20
CA ASN A 61 -3.66 18.55 2.96
C ASN A 61 -4.45 17.24 2.81
N LEU A 62 -3.83 16.09 3.06
CA LEU A 62 -4.51 14.79 3.01
C LEU A 62 -5.64 14.70 4.04
N LEU A 63 -5.41 15.15 5.28
CA LEU A 63 -6.43 15.21 6.34
C LEU A 63 -7.62 16.11 5.99
N ARG A 64 -7.39 17.15 5.20
CA ARG A 64 -8.47 17.99 4.69
C ARG A 64 -9.23 17.28 3.55
N LEU A 65 -8.52 16.64 2.63
CA LEU A 65 -9.09 15.99 1.44
C LEU A 65 -9.95 14.76 1.76
N ILE A 66 -9.73 14.10 2.90
CA ILE A 66 -10.67 13.06 3.37
C ILE A 66 -12.06 13.58 3.74
N ASN A 67 -12.25 14.90 3.76
CA ASN A 67 -13.56 15.54 3.90
C ASN A 67 -14.01 16.26 2.61
N ASP A 68 -13.38 15.98 1.45
CA ASP A 68 -13.81 16.54 0.16
C ASP A 68 -15.27 16.15 -0.15
N LYS A 69 -15.97 17.02 -0.86
CA LYS A 69 -17.35 16.77 -1.31
C LYS A 69 -17.43 15.56 -2.25
N ASP A 70 -16.38 15.34 -3.02
CA ASP A 70 -16.29 14.27 -4.00
C ASP A 70 -15.72 12.99 -3.38
N HIS A 71 -16.40 11.87 -3.62
CA HIS A 71 -16.05 10.60 -3.00
C HIS A 71 -14.78 9.98 -3.62
N GLU A 72 -14.47 10.25 -4.88
CA GLU A 72 -13.24 9.76 -5.50
C GLU A 72 -12.03 10.47 -4.89
N VAL A 73 -12.13 11.78 -4.65
CA VAL A 73 -11.09 12.55 -3.94
C VAL A 73 -10.92 12.04 -2.50
N ARG A 74 -12.02 11.81 -1.76
CA ARG A 74 -11.94 11.22 -0.41
C ARG A 74 -11.28 9.84 -0.42
N SER A 75 -11.61 9.00 -1.40
CA SER A 75 -11.05 7.66 -1.56
C SER A 75 -9.52 7.73 -1.81
N SER A 76 -9.08 8.56 -2.75
CA SER A 76 -7.65 8.77 -3.02
C SER A 76 -6.91 9.35 -1.81
N ALA A 77 -7.54 10.27 -1.08
CA ALA A 77 -6.95 10.85 0.13
C ALA A 77 -6.81 9.81 1.25
N ALA A 78 -7.83 8.94 1.45
CA ALA A 78 -7.76 7.84 2.40
C ALA A 78 -6.61 6.88 2.08
N TYR A 79 -6.48 6.50 0.81
CA TYR A 79 -5.38 5.64 0.33
C TYR A 79 -4.00 6.28 0.58
N ALA A 80 -3.84 7.56 0.22
CA ALA A 80 -2.60 8.30 0.42
C ALA A 80 -2.25 8.48 1.91
N LEU A 81 -3.24 8.66 2.79
CA LEU A 81 -3.02 8.70 4.25
C LEU A 81 -2.41 7.40 4.77
N GLY A 82 -2.87 6.25 4.27
CA GLY A 82 -2.28 4.95 4.59
C GLY A 82 -0.81 4.87 4.19
N SER A 83 -0.48 5.29 2.95
CA SER A 83 0.91 5.35 2.45
C SER A 83 1.81 6.26 3.26
N ALA A 84 1.28 7.40 3.73
CA ALA A 84 2.04 8.40 4.47
C ALA A 84 2.04 8.17 6.00
N PHE A 85 1.40 7.10 6.50
CA PHE A 85 1.13 6.91 7.93
C PHE A 85 2.39 6.99 8.81
N SER A 86 3.49 6.39 8.37
CA SER A 86 4.76 6.36 9.13
C SER A 86 5.31 7.76 9.44
N HIS A 87 4.91 8.77 8.65
CA HIS A 87 5.34 10.15 8.79
C HIS A 87 4.46 11.00 9.73
N PHE A 88 3.33 10.48 10.21
CA PHE A 88 2.53 11.18 11.20
C PHE A 88 3.21 11.19 12.57
N SER A 89 3.27 12.37 13.18
CA SER A 89 3.60 12.56 14.60
C SER A 89 2.46 12.06 15.49
N ASP A 90 1.22 12.46 15.19
CA ASP A 90 0.01 11.96 15.84
C ASP A 90 -0.61 10.79 15.06
N LYS A 91 -0.04 9.59 15.28
CA LYS A 91 -0.52 8.34 14.68
C LYS A 91 -1.94 7.98 15.10
N ARG A 92 -2.33 8.33 16.33
CA ARG A 92 -3.67 8.03 16.87
C ARG A 92 -4.73 8.83 16.15
N GLN A 93 -4.47 10.10 15.87
CA GLN A 93 -5.38 10.94 15.10
C GLN A 93 -5.55 10.41 13.68
N ALA A 94 -4.45 10.12 12.97
CA ALA A 94 -4.49 9.57 11.61
C ALA A 94 -5.27 8.24 11.54
N TRP A 95 -5.07 7.37 12.53
CA TRP A 95 -5.82 6.12 12.66
C TRP A 95 -7.33 6.36 12.85
N ASN A 96 -7.71 7.27 13.75
CA ASN A 96 -9.11 7.60 14.00
C ASN A 96 -9.79 8.23 12.78
N ASP A 97 -9.06 9.07 12.03
CA ASP A 97 -9.56 9.68 10.80
C ASP A 97 -9.83 8.63 9.72
N LEU A 98 -8.93 7.65 9.55
CA LEU A 98 -9.19 6.49 8.70
C LEU A 98 -10.39 5.67 9.20
N LEU A 99 -10.43 5.32 10.49
CA LEU A 99 -11.56 4.58 11.07
C LEU A 99 -12.91 5.25 10.80
N LYS A 100 -12.99 6.58 10.89
CA LYS A 100 -14.22 7.32 10.57
C LYS A 100 -14.68 7.06 9.13
N LEU A 101 -13.75 7.02 8.17
CA LEU A 101 -14.04 6.77 6.76
C LEU A 101 -14.50 5.33 6.47
N THR A 102 -14.29 4.38 7.38
CA THR A 102 -14.88 3.03 7.25
C THR A 102 -16.41 3.04 7.33
N ASN A 103 -17.01 4.17 7.75
CA ASN A 103 -18.45 4.41 7.74
C ASN A 103 -18.88 5.46 6.69
N ASP A 104 -18.03 5.78 5.71
CA ASP A 104 -18.40 6.69 4.62
C ASP A 104 -19.58 6.13 3.82
N GLN A 105 -20.41 7.02 3.28
CA GLN A 105 -21.56 6.62 2.47
C GLN A 105 -21.15 5.90 1.18
N ASN A 106 -19.97 6.22 0.64
CA ASN A 106 -19.47 5.63 -0.58
C ASN A 106 -18.57 4.41 -0.31
N SER A 107 -18.82 3.30 -1.01
CA SER A 107 -18.10 2.04 -0.82
C SER A 107 -16.64 2.10 -1.25
N TYR A 108 -16.26 2.91 -2.25
CA TYR A 108 -14.85 3.09 -2.62
C TYR A 108 -14.06 3.76 -1.50
N VAL A 109 -14.66 4.76 -0.83
CA VAL A 109 -14.03 5.41 0.33
C VAL A 109 -13.87 4.41 1.48
N ARG A 110 -14.91 3.62 1.79
CA ARG A 110 -14.81 2.57 2.81
C ARG A 110 -13.74 1.53 2.47
N SER A 111 -13.68 1.10 1.21
CA SER A 111 -12.68 0.15 0.72
C SER A 111 -11.25 0.69 0.88
N SER A 112 -10.98 1.91 0.40
CA SER A 112 -9.67 2.56 0.51
C SER A 112 -9.26 2.81 1.95
N SER A 113 -10.21 3.18 2.81
CA SER A 113 -9.94 3.35 4.25
C SER A 113 -9.58 2.01 4.91
N ASN A 114 -10.37 0.96 4.71
CA ASN A 114 -10.06 -0.36 5.26
C ASN A 114 -8.74 -0.91 4.69
N HIS A 115 -8.45 -0.73 3.40
CA HIS A 115 -7.15 -1.09 2.83
C HIS A 115 -6.00 -0.36 3.54
N SER A 116 -6.17 0.94 3.78
CA SER A 116 -5.17 1.77 4.48
C SER A 116 -5.00 1.36 5.93
N LEU A 117 -6.08 1.07 6.66
CA LEU A 117 -6.01 0.53 8.03
C LEU A 117 -5.30 -0.82 8.07
N GLY A 118 -5.50 -1.66 7.06
CA GLY A 118 -4.74 -2.88 6.86
C GLY A 118 -3.23 -2.61 6.81
N ARG A 119 -2.80 -1.69 5.93
CA ARG A 119 -1.40 -1.27 5.80
C ARG A 119 -0.84 -0.63 7.06
N VAL A 120 -1.64 0.17 7.76
CA VAL A 120 -1.24 0.76 9.04
C VAL A 120 -1.01 -0.33 10.07
N SER A 121 -1.89 -1.33 10.16
CA SER A 121 -1.73 -2.44 11.11
C SER A 121 -0.48 -3.28 10.77
N ILE A 122 -0.14 -3.47 9.49
CA ILE A 122 1.14 -4.07 9.08
C ILE A 122 2.33 -3.23 9.54
N PHE A 123 2.26 -1.91 9.41
CA PHE A 123 3.30 -1.02 9.93
C PHE A 123 3.41 -1.13 11.46
N MET A 124 2.29 -1.17 12.19
CA MET A 124 2.30 -1.32 13.64
C MET A 124 2.86 -2.68 14.07
N ALA A 125 2.52 -3.77 13.37
CA ALA A 125 3.13 -5.08 13.56
C ALA A 125 4.65 -5.01 13.41
N SER A 126 5.16 -4.34 12.37
CA SER A 126 6.60 -4.18 12.19
C SER A 126 7.30 -3.32 13.24
N GLN A 127 6.55 -2.59 14.05
CA GLN A 127 7.05 -1.83 15.21
C GLN A 127 6.79 -2.54 16.54
N ALA A 128 6.16 -3.72 16.56
CA ALA A 128 5.78 -4.40 17.79
C ALA A 128 6.99 -4.73 18.68
N GLU A 129 6.78 -4.62 19.99
CA GLU A 129 7.75 -4.95 21.04
C GLU A 129 7.67 -6.41 21.49
N THR A 130 6.53 -7.07 21.23
CA THR A 130 6.28 -8.46 21.61
C THR A 130 5.70 -9.24 20.44
N GLU A 131 5.93 -10.55 20.44
CA GLU A 131 5.34 -11.46 19.43
C GLU A 131 3.81 -11.49 19.50
N GLU A 132 3.25 -11.33 20.70
CA GLU A 132 1.79 -11.22 20.90
C GLU A 132 1.22 -9.98 20.20
N ASN A 133 1.83 -8.81 20.41
CA ASN A 133 1.42 -7.58 19.73
C ASN A 133 1.61 -7.68 18.22
N TYR A 134 2.73 -8.27 17.78
CA TYR A 134 2.99 -8.50 16.36
C TYR A 134 1.88 -9.32 15.69
N LYS A 135 1.50 -10.46 16.29
CA LYS A 135 0.44 -11.33 15.76
C LYS A 135 -0.91 -10.64 15.78
N LYS A 136 -1.23 -9.92 16.86
CA LYS A 136 -2.48 -9.16 16.98
C LYS A 136 -2.63 -8.11 15.88
N GLU A 137 -1.60 -7.30 15.64
CA GLU A 137 -1.63 -6.27 14.59
C GLU A 137 -1.72 -6.90 13.19
N LEU A 138 -1.09 -8.06 12.98
CA LEU A 138 -1.21 -8.80 11.73
C LEU A 138 -2.63 -9.39 11.51
N GLU A 139 -3.29 -9.88 12.55
CA GLU A 139 -4.70 -10.28 12.50
C GLU A 139 -5.62 -9.09 12.21
N GLU A 140 -5.37 -7.94 12.85
CA GLU A 140 -6.10 -6.70 12.57
C GLU A 140 -5.92 -6.27 11.12
N ALA A 141 -4.70 -6.36 10.58
CA ALA A 141 -4.43 -6.09 9.17
C ALA A 141 -5.27 -6.96 8.24
N ILE A 142 -5.27 -8.28 8.47
CA ILE A 142 -6.03 -9.26 7.69
C ILE A 142 -7.53 -8.95 7.74
N LYS A 143 -8.06 -8.61 8.92
CA LYS A 143 -9.47 -8.24 9.09
C LYS A 143 -9.84 -7.00 8.26
N PHE A 144 -9.00 -5.97 8.30
CA PHE A 144 -9.22 -4.75 7.52
C PHE A 144 -9.15 -5.01 6.02
N PHE A 145 -8.16 -5.76 5.54
CA PHE A 145 -8.09 -6.14 4.13
C PHE A 145 -9.30 -6.97 3.71
N GLU A 146 -9.77 -7.90 4.54
CA GLU A 146 -10.97 -8.68 4.27
C GLU A 146 -12.21 -7.79 4.14
N ILE A 147 -12.40 -6.82 5.04
CA ILE A 147 -13.51 -5.85 4.93
C ILE A 147 -13.38 -5.04 3.64
N ALA A 148 -12.18 -4.53 3.33
CA ALA A 148 -11.94 -3.78 2.09
C ALA A 148 -12.34 -4.59 0.85
N THR A 149 -12.01 -5.89 0.78
CA THR A 149 -12.39 -6.76 -0.35
C THR A 149 -13.91 -6.94 -0.54
N LYS A 150 -14.70 -6.74 0.52
CA LYS A 150 -16.17 -6.88 0.47
C LYS A 150 -16.87 -5.58 0.08
N GLU A 151 -16.20 -4.44 0.22
CA GLU A 151 -16.77 -3.12 -0.11
C GLU A 151 -16.88 -2.88 -1.61
N VAL A 152 -15.94 -3.41 -2.40
CA VAL A 152 -15.88 -3.22 -3.86
C VAL A 152 -15.54 -4.54 -4.55
N SER A 153 -16.32 -4.91 -5.57
CA SER A 153 -16.23 -6.20 -6.26
C SER A 153 -15.19 -6.27 -7.38
N TYR A 154 -14.80 -5.15 -7.98
CA TYR A 154 -13.86 -5.08 -9.11
C TYR A 154 -12.58 -4.31 -8.76
N ASN A 155 -11.43 -4.77 -9.25
CA ASN A 155 -10.11 -4.14 -9.07
C ASN A 155 -9.83 -3.65 -7.65
N ASN A 156 -9.77 -4.58 -6.69
CA ASN A 156 -9.54 -4.27 -5.29
C ASN A 156 -8.11 -4.65 -4.85
N PRO A 157 -7.20 -3.68 -4.68
CA PRO A 157 -5.86 -3.90 -4.16
C PRO A 157 -5.77 -4.72 -2.87
N ALA A 158 -6.78 -4.61 -2.00
CA ALA A 158 -6.81 -5.36 -0.76
C ALA A 158 -6.89 -6.87 -0.99
N LYS A 159 -7.44 -7.34 -2.12
CA LYS A 159 -7.54 -8.78 -2.42
C LYS A 159 -6.16 -9.40 -2.54
N PHE A 160 -5.24 -8.73 -3.22
CA PHE A 160 -3.87 -9.19 -3.36
C PHE A 160 -3.15 -9.25 -2.01
N CYS A 161 -3.22 -8.16 -1.24
CA CYS A 161 -2.58 -8.05 0.07
C CYS A 161 -3.14 -9.07 1.06
N LEU A 162 -4.46 -9.26 1.07
CA LEU A 162 -5.16 -10.21 1.93
C LEU A 162 -4.64 -11.63 1.77
N LEU A 163 -4.49 -12.08 0.52
CA LEU A 163 -4.01 -13.44 0.22
C LEU A 163 -2.61 -13.66 0.78
N PHE A 164 -1.70 -12.70 0.55
CA PHE A 164 -0.34 -12.79 1.05
C PHE A 164 -0.30 -12.83 2.58
N TYR A 165 -0.91 -11.85 3.26
CA TYR A 165 -0.82 -11.77 4.72
C TYR A 165 -1.54 -12.92 5.43
N ARG A 166 -2.61 -13.48 4.86
CA ARG A 166 -3.23 -14.70 5.40
C ARG A 166 -2.30 -15.90 5.34
N SER A 167 -1.62 -16.10 4.21
CA SER A 167 -0.67 -17.20 4.06
C SER A 167 0.57 -16.98 4.93
N PHE A 168 1.09 -15.75 4.97
CA PHE A 168 2.20 -15.38 5.85
C PHE A 168 1.87 -15.64 7.32
N TYR A 169 0.72 -15.16 7.81
CA TYR A 169 0.24 -15.41 9.18
C TYR A 169 0.10 -16.92 9.46
N THR A 170 -0.43 -17.69 8.50
CA THR A 170 -0.59 -19.14 8.63
C THR A 170 0.76 -19.85 8.76
N ILE A 171 1.75 -19.47 7.94
CA ILE A 171 3.09 -20.04 7.98
C ILE A 171 3.77 -19.78 9.32
N ILE A 172 3.77 -18.53 9.79
CA ILE A 172 4.43 -18.18 11.07
C ILE A 172 3.70 -18.79 12.28
N SER A 173 2.38 -19.02 12.19
CA SER A 173 1.58 -19.51 13.33
C SER A 173 1.46 -21.03 13.37
N LYS A 174 1.44 -21.71 12.23
CA LYS A 174 1.14 -23.15 12.12
C LYS A 174 2.25 -23.99 11.47
N ARG A 175 3.34 -23.38 10.97
CA ARG A 175 4.57 -24.00 10.44
C ARG A 175 4.41 -25.38 9.78
N GLN A 176 4.44 -26.45 10.58
CA GLN A 176 4.39 -27.85 10.12
C GLN A 176 3.12 -28.20 9.34
N GLU A 177 2.00 -27.52 9.60
CA GLU A 177 0.72 -27.71 8.92
C GLU A 177 0.59 -26.84 7.65
N ALA A 178 1.52 -25.91 7.41
CA ALA A 178 1.43 -24.95 6.31
C ALA A 178 2.15 -25.40 5.02
N LYS A 179 2.56 -26.68 4.90
CA LYS A 179 3.38 -27.19 3.75
C LYS A 179 2.79 -26.89 2.38
N GLU A 180 1.46 -26.78 2.29
CA GLU A 180 0.74 -26.51 1.04
C GLU A 180 0.32 -25.04 0.91
N GLU A 181 0.56 -24.21 1.93
CA GLU A 181 0.06 -22.83 2.00
C GLU A 181 0.70 -21.92 0.94
N VAL A 182 1.98 -22.13 0.59
CA VAL A 182 2.65 -21.39 -0.50
C VAL A 182 2.00 -21.68 -1.85
N ASN A 183 1.69 -22.96 -2.13
CA ASN A 183 1.03 -23.35 -3.37
C ASN A 183 -0.40 -22.80 -3.44
N LYS A 184 -1.11 -22.85 -2.32
CA LYS A 184 -2.44 -22.25 -2.19
C LYS A 184 -2.41 -20.74 -2.45
N TYR A 185 -1.49 -20.01 -1.82
CA TYR A 185 -1.28 -18.59 -2.09
C TYR A 185 -1.06 -18.34 -3.58
N LEU A 186 -0.17 -19.12 -4.21
CA LEU A 186 0.21 -18.93 -5.60
C LEU A 186 -0.99 -19.09 -6.55
N GLU A 187 -1.83 -20.10 -6.33
CA GLU A 187 -3.03 -20.34 -7.13
C GLU A 187 -4.09 -19.24 -6.90
N GLU A 188 -4.39 -18.91 -5.65
CA GLU A 188 -5.37 -17.87 -5.32
C GLU A 188 -4.94 -16.47 -5.84
N ALA A 189 -3.64 -16.14 -5.72
CA ALA A 189 -3.10 -14.86 -6.15
C ALA A 189 -3.07 -14.72 -7.67
N LYS A 190 -2.71 -15.79 -8.41
CA LYS A 190 -2.78 -15.80 -9.89
C LYS A 190 -4.22 -15.60 -10.37
N ALA A 191 -5.20 -16.28 -9.77
CA ALA A 191 -6.60 -16.11 -10.10
C ALA A 191 -7.08 -14.69 -9.79
N ALA A 192 -6.59 -14.06 -8.71
CA ALA A 192 -6.97 -12.70 -8.34
C ALA A 192 -6.51 -11.63 -9.34
N ILE A 193 -5.42 -11.87 -10.08
CA ILE A 193 -4.83 -10.90 -11.03
C ILE A 193 -5.13 -11.23 -12.50
N GLU A 194 -5.93 -12.27 -12.77
CA GLU A 194 -6.09 -12.83 -14.11
C GLU A 194 -6.61 -11.81 -15.14
N ASP A 195 -7.54 -10.96 -14.71
CA ASP A 195 -8.20 -9.93 -15.51
C ASP A 195 -7.61 -8.52 -15.32
N SER A 196 -6.47 -8.40 -14.62
CA SER A 196 -5.85 -7.10 -14.34
C SER A 196 -5.06 -6.59 -15.55
N GLU A 197 -5.15 -5.29 -15.83
CA GLU A 197 -4.41 -4.66 -16.95
C GLU A 197 -2.88 -4.81 -16.79
N GLY A 198 -2.36 -4.73 -15.56
CA GLY A 198 -0.95 -4.96 -15.21
C GLY A 198 -0.55 -6.42 -14.98
N LYS A 199 -1.24 -7.40 -15.60
CA LYS A 199 -1.10 -8.85 -15.31
C LYS A 199 0.34 -9.35 -15.28
N LYS A 200 1.19 -8.91 -16.21
CA LYS A 200 2.59 -9.40 -16.29
C LYS A 200 3.40 -8.99 -15.06
N GLN A 201 3.39 -7.70 -14.73
CA GLN A 201 4.08 -7.15 -13.56
C GLN A 201 3.50 -7.68 -12.25
N LEU A 202 2.16 -7.86 -12.20
CA LEU A 202 1.50 -8.47 -11.06
C LEU A 202 1.89 -9.95 -10.90
N PHE A 203 2.03 -10.68 -12.00
CA PHE A 203 2.50 -12.07 -11.96
C PHE A 203 3.93 -12.17 -11.41
N GLU A 204 4.82 -11.26 -11.82
CA GLU A 204 6.16 -11.17 -11.24
C GLU A 204 6.09 -10.92 -9.72
N ALA A 205 5.27 -9.98 -9.26
CA ALA A 205 5.06 -9.72 -7.83
C ALA A 205 4.52 -10.95 -7.08
N VAL A 206 3.58 -11.70 -7.66
CA VAL A 206 3.08 -12.97 -7.08
C VAL A 206 4.20 -13.99 -6.93
N GLN A 207 5.06 -14.16 -7.95
CA GLN A 207 6.18 -15.12 -7.86
C GLN A 207 7.17 -14.73 -6.76
N TYR A 208 7.54 -13.44 -6.67
CA TYR A 208 8.41 -12.96 -5.61
C TYR A 208 7.83 -13.20 -4.22
N LEU A 209 6.56 -12.87 -4.02
CA LEU A 209 5.88 -13.09 -2.74
C LEU A 209 5.70 -14.58 -2.40
N ALA A 210 5.56 -15.45 -3.40
CA ALA A 210 5.51 -16.89 -3.18
C ALA A 210 6.87 -17.44 -2.72
N GLU A 211 7.97 -16.99 -3.33
CA GLU A 211 9.32 -17.38 -2.91
C GLU A 211 9.63 -16.85 -1.50
N ALA A 212 9.22 -15.62 -1.20
CA ALA A 212 9.26 -15.05 0.15
C ALA A 212 8.54 -15.91 1.20
N LEU A 213 7.29 -16.33 0.93
CA LEU A 213 6.56 -17.22 1.83
C LEU A 213 7.28 -18.56 2.03
N LYS A 214 7.89 -19.09 0.98
CA LYS A 214 8.67 -20.33 1.01
C LYS A 214 9.97 -20.17 1.82
N GLU A 215 10.64 -19.04 1.73
CA GLU A 215 11.80 -18.70 2.57
C GLU A 215 11.39 -18.70 4.05
N VAL A 216 10.37 -17.93 4.41
CA VAL A 216 9.83 -17.87 5.79
C VAL A 216 9.38 -19.24 6.30
N GLN A 217 8.81 -20.08 5.44
CA GLN A 217 8.41 -21.45 5.77
C GLN A 217 9.60 -22.37 6.05
N ASN A 218 10.70 -22.19 5.34
CA ASN A 218 11.92 -23.00 5.50
C ASN A 218 12.83 -22.50 6.62
N MET A 219 12.66 -21.24 7.02
CA MET A 219 13.32 -20.70 8.21
C MET A 219 12.83 -21.45 9.46
N GLY A 220 13.78 -21.82 10.34
CA GLY A 220 13.49 -22.39 11.66
C GLY A 220 12.75 -21.39 12.56
N ASP A 221 12.76 -21.57 13.88
CA ASP A 221 12.12 -20.61 14.79
C ASP A 221 12.66 -19.19 14.53
N LEU A 222 11.77 -18.33 14.02
CA LEU A 222 12.07 -16.95 13.69
C LEU A 222 11.95 -16.17 14.97
N ASP A 223 12.97 -15.40 15.31
CA ASP A 223 12.81 -14.44 16.39
C ASP A 223 11.95 -13.25 15.94
N LEU A 224 11.49 -12.45 16.90
CA LEU A 224 10.64 -11.30 16.62
C LEU A 224 11.32 -10.28 15.69
N SER A 225 12.63 -10.12 15.78
CA SER A 225 13.35 -9.19 14.91
C SER A 225 13.29 -9.64 13.47
N GLU A 226 13.59 -10.92 13.20
CA GLU A 226 13.52 -11.51 11.87
C GLU A 226 12.11 -11.42 11.28
N MET A 227 11.07 -11.73 12.08
CA MET A 227 9.67 -11.58 11.64
C MET A 227 9.33 -10.14 11.21
N LYS A 228 9.81 -9.14 11.97
CA LYS A 228 9.55 -7.72 11.67
C LYS A 228 10.28 -7.24 10.41
N ASP A 229 11.51 -7.72 10.20
CA ASP A 229 12.30 -7.38 9.03
C ASP A 229 11.68 -7.95 7.76
N GLU A 230 11.27 -9.23 7.78
CA GLU A 230 10.57 -9.86 6.66
C GLU A 230 9.24 -9.17 6.35
N LEU A 231 8.43 -8.89 7.38
CA LEU A 231 7.15 -8.19 7.20
C LEU A 231 7.34 -6.79 6.57
N SER A 232 8.35 -6.05 7.03
CA SER A 232 8.67 -4.71 6.51
C SER A 232 9.22 -4.75 5.08
N PHE A 233 9.90 -5.82 4.71
CA PHE A 233 10.41 -6.01 3.37
C PHE A 233 9.28 -6.37 2.41
N TYR A 234 8.45 -7.35 2.76
CA TYR A 234 7.37 -7.85 1.91
C TYR A 234 6.18 -6.88 1.80
N SER A 235 5.95 -6.01 2.79
CA SER A 235 4.87 -5.01 2.71
C SER A 235 4.99 -4.08 1.49
N LYS A 236 6.22 -3.82 1.04
CA LYS A 236 6.50 -3.00 -0.14
C LYS A 236 5.97 -3.62 -1.44
N TYR A 237 5.90 -4.94 -1.52
CA TYR A 237 5.35 -5.63 -2.70
C TYR A 237 3.82 -5.59 -2.72
N CYS A 238 3.19 -5.60 -1.54
CA CYS A 238 1.76 -5.36 -1.42
C CYS A 238 1.42 -3.93 -1.89
N ASP A 239 2.19 -2.93 -1.43
CA ASP A 239 2.04 -1.54 -1.87
C ASP A 239 2.25 -1.36 -3.38
N TYR A 240 3.27 -2.05 -3.92
CA TYR A 240 3.55 -2.10 -5.35
C TYR A 240 2.39 -2.69 -6.17
N ALA A 241 1.87 -3.85 -5.75
CA ALA A 241 0.76 -4.50 -6.44
C ALA A 241 -0.50 -3.65 -6.35
N ALA A 242 -0.75 -3.01 -5.21
CA ALA A 242 -1.85 -2.09 -5.02
C ALA A 242 -1.79 -0.89 -5.99
N GLU A 243 -0.61 -0.29 -6.16
CA GLU A 243 -0.38 0.79 -7.13
C GLU A 243 -0.67 0.33 -8.56
N LEU A 244 -0.17 -0.84 -8.98
CA LEU A 244 -0.42 -1.40 -10.31
C LEU A 244 -1.89 -1.74 -10.56
N MET A 245 -2.60 -2.25 -9.56
CA MET A 245 -4.03 -2.56 -9.68
C MET A 245 -4.90 -1.29 -9.72
N SER A 246 -4.41 -0.18 -9.16
CA SER A 246 -5.11 1.11 -9.16
C SER A 246 -4.90 1.94 -10.43
N ARG A 247 -3.82 1.68 -11.19
CA ARG A 247 -3.46 2.42 -12.41
C ARG A 247 -3.84 1.62 -13.65
N THR A 248 -4.38 2.32 -14.64
CA THR A 248 -4.72 1.73 -15.96
C THR A 248 -3.53 1.70 -16.93
N ASP A 249 -2.31 1.99 -16.46
CA ASP A 249 -1.10 2.02 -17.30
C ASP A 249 0.04 1.24 -16.62
N GLU A 250 0.73 0.42 -17.42
CA GLU A 250 1.79 -0.52 -17.03
C GLU A 250 3.07 0.17 -16.50
N LYS A 251 3.14 1.50 -16.56
CA LYS A 251 4.32 2.31 -16.24
C LYS A 251 4.18 3.04 -14.92
N ALA A 252 4.06 2.30 -13.82
CA ALA A 252 4.27 2.89 -12.50
C ALA A 252 5.78 3.24 -12.33
N PRO A 253 6.19 4.51 -12.14
CA PRO A 253 7.60 4.88 -12.07
C PRO A 253 8.30 4.36 -10.79
N PHE A 254 7.56 4.26 -9.69
CA PHE A 254 8.04 3.68 -8.44
C PHE A 254 8.18 2.15 -8.52
N ALA A 255 7.41 1.51 -9.41
CA ALA A 255 7.46 0.08 -9.65
C ALA A 255 8.84 -0.38 -10.17
N THR A 256 9.46 0.40 -11.06
CA THR A 256 10.80 0.09 -11.58
C THR A 256 11.86 0.13 -10.48
N GLU A 257 11.74 1.03 -9.51
CA GLU A 257 12.74 1.18 -8.43
C GLU A 257 12.63 0.11 -7.35
N VAL A 258 11.40 -0.29 -6.97
CA VAL A 258 11.15 -1.37 -5.99
C VAL A 258 11.58 -2.73 -6.57
N LEU A 259 11.21 -3.03 -7.83
CA LEU A 259 11.67 -4.24 -8.52
C LEU A 259 13.19 -4.26 -8.76
N ARG A 260 13.78 -3.11 -9.09
CA ARG A 260 15.24 -2.98 -9.25
C ARG A 260 15.98 -3.21 -7.93
N LYS A 261 15.46 -2.70 -6.82
CA LYS A 261 16.02 -2.97 -5.48
C LYS A 261 15.84 -4.43 -5.09
N ALA A 262 14.67 -5.02 -5.31
CA ALA A 262 14.42 -6.45 -5.10
C ALA A 262 15.41 -7.34 -5.86
N ALA A 263 15.57 -7.12 -7.16
CA ALA A 263 16.52 -7.85 -8.00
C ALA A 263 17.98 -7.69 -7.53
N ASN A 264 18.32 -6.53 -6.95
CA ASN A 264 19.65 -6.27 -6.40
C ASN A 264 19.82 -6.85 -4.98
N SER A 265 18.76 -6.99 -4.17
CA SER A 265 18.80 -7.61 -2.84
C SER A 265 18.88 -9.14 -2.93
N SER A 266 18.22 -9.76 -3.91
CA SER A 266 18.31 -11.20 -4.16
C SER A 266 19.72 -11.68 -4.53
N THR A 267 20.62 -10.78 -4.95
CA THR A 267 22.04 -11.13 -5.18
C THR A 267 22.88 -11.21 -3.89
N TYR A 268 22.37 -10.72 -2.75
CA TYR A 268 23.04 -10.86 -1.45
C TYR A 268 22.59 -12.08 -0.65
N ILE A 269 21.51 -12.75 -1.04
CA ILE A 269 20.97 -13.95 -0.37
C ILE A 269 21.53 -15.26 -1.00
N LEU A 270 22.25 -15.16 -2.13
CA LEU A 270 22.90 -16.28 -2.82
C LEU A 270 24.44 -16.32 -2.67
N LYS A 271 24.99 -15.80 -1.57
CA LYS A 271 26.41 -16.00 -1.21
C LYS A 271 26.58 -16.58 0.18
#